data_AF-A0A841LWF8-F1
#
_entry.id   AF-A0A841LWF8-F1
#
_cell.length_a   1.000
_cell.length_b   1.000
_cell.length_c   1.000
_cell.angle_alpha   90.00
_cell.angle_beta   90.00
_cell.angle_gamma   90.00
#
_symmetry.space_group_name_H-M   'P 1'
#
loop_
_entity.id
_entity.type
_entity.pdbx_description
1 polymer ?
#
loop_
_entity_poly.entity_id
_entity_poly.type
_entity_poly.pdbx_seq_one_letter_code
_entity_poly.pdbx_strand_id
1 'polypeptide(L)' 'MGDVRFNKIDILQYIEDMLCDMRVMAKSTDSQVLVYLLEMAVLESRDQIKAQEQHLQSMGRMVN' A
#
# COMPACT_ATOMS: atom_id res chain seq x y z
N MET A 1 19.03 -4.63 14.28
CA MET A 1 17.92 -3.68 13.99
C MET A 1 17.80 -3.37 12.49
N GLY A 2 17.96 -4.38 11.61
CA GLY A 2 17.81 -4.26 10.16
C GLY A 2 16.49 -4.81 9.63
N ASP A 3 15.98 -5.89 10.25
CA ASP A 3 14.83 -6.67 9.75
C ASP A 3 13.48 -5.95 9.77
N VAL A 4 13.23 -5.04 10.71
CA VAL A 4 11.88 -4.44 10.88
C VAL A 4 11.53 -3.48 9.74
N ARG A 5 12.53 -2.92 9.05
CA ARG A 5 12.32 -1.90 7.99
C ARG A 5 12.03 -2.50 6.61
N PHE A 6 12.63 -3.64 6.28
CA PHE A 6 12.27 -4.40 5.08
C PHE A 6 10.82 -4.91 5.19
N ASN A 7 10.43 -5.35 6.39
CA ASN A 7 9.09 -5.84 6.68
C ASN A 7 7.96 -4.83 6.42
N LYS A 8 8.18 -3.52 6.60
CA LYS A 8 7.08 -2.54 6.49
C LYS A 8 6.60 -2.33 5.04
N ILE A 9 7.51 -2.28 4.07
CA ILE A 9 7.11 -2.14 2.66
C ILE A 9 6.42 -3.43 2.20
N ASP A 10 6.97 -4.59 2.56
CA ASP A 10 6.39 -5.89 2.22
C ASP A 10 4.96 -6.04 2.81
N ILE A 11 4.75 -5.60 4.05
CA ILE A 11 3.41 -5.57 4.67
C ILE A 11 2.46 -4.63 3.92
N LEU A 12 2.93 -3.44 3.52
CA LEU A 12 2.09 -2.48 2.79
C LEU A 12 1.72 -3.01 1.40
N GLN A 13 2.65 -3.67 0.70
CA GLN A 13 2.38 -4.32 -0.58
C GLN A 13 1.38 -5.47 -0.43
N TYR A 14 1.53 -6.30 0.60
CA TYR A 14 0.56 -7.35 0.92
C TYR A 14 -0.85 -6.79 1.16
N ILE A 15 -0.96 -5.66 1.88
CA ILE A 15 -2.24 -4.99 2.09
C ILE A 15 -2.80 -4.43 0.77
N GLU A 16 -1.97 -3.83 -0.09
CA GLU A 16 -2.39 -3.35 -1.41
C GLU A 16 -2.98 -4.48 -2.27
N ASP A 17 -2.31 -5.63 -2.31
CA ASP A 17 -2.77 -6.80 -3.07
C ASP A 17 -4.14 -7.28 -2.59
N MET A 18 -4.31 -7.40 -1.26
CA MET A 18 -5.59 -7.76 -0.65
C MET A 18 -6.70 -6.74 -0.98
N LEU A 19 -6.39 -5.45 -0.94
CA LEU A 19 -7.35 -4.39 -1.30
C LEU A 19 -7.74 -4.45 -2.79
N CYS A 20 -6.79 -4.80 -3.67
CA CYS A 20 -7.06 -4.99 -5.08
C CYS A 20 -8.02 -6.17 -5.32
N ASP A 21 -7.79 -7.29 -4.65
CA ASP A 21 -8.67 -8.46 -4.72
C ASP A 21 -10.07 -8.14 -4.19
N MET A 22 -10.15 -7.45 -3.05
CA MET A 22 -11.42 -6.99 -2.48
C MET A 22 -12.17 -6.07 -3.44
N ARG A 23 -11.47 -5.16 -4.13
CA ARG A 23 -12.07 -4.27 -5.14
C ARG A 23 -12.63 -5.06 -6.32
N VAL A 24 -11.92 -6.11 -6.78
CA VAL A 24 -12.42 -6.98 -7.86
C VAL A 24 -13.69 -7.70 -7.42
N MET A 25 -13.71 -8.25 -6.21
CA MET A 25 -14.90 -8.88 -5.64
C MET A 25 -16.06 -7.89 -5.43
N ALA A 26 -15.78 -6.66 -5.00
CA ALA A 26 -16.80 -5.65 -4.79
C ALA A 26 -17.52 -5.24 -6.09
N LYS A 27 -16.85 -5.36 -7.25
CA LYS A 27 -17.47 -5.06 -8.56
C LYS A 27 -18.57 -6.05 -8.93
N SER A 28 -18.62 -7.23 -8.32
CA SER A 28 -19.74 -8.17 -8.49
C SER A 28 -20.89 -7.91 -7.52
N THR A 29 -20.80 -6.87 -6.69
CA THR A 29 -21.89 -6.43 -5.80
C THR A 29 -22.61 -5.23 -6.41
N ASP A 30 -23.86 -5.01 -6.03
CA ASP A 30 -24.63 -3.83 -6.45
C ASP A 30 -24.24 -2.54 -5.68
N SER A 31 -23.14 -2.55 -4.92
CA SER A 31 -22.70 -1.41 -4.12
C SER A 31 -21.58 -0.63 -4.78
N GLN A 32 -21.93 0.41 -5.53
CA GLN A 32 -20.94 1.34 -6.11
C GLN A 32 -20.13 2.06 -5.03
N VAL A 33 -20.73 2.33 -3.87
CA VAL A 33 -20.05 2.95 -2.72
C VAL A 33 -18.94 2.05 -2.20
N LEU A 34 -19.17 0.73 -2.11
CA LEU A 34 -18.13 -0.20 -1.67
C LEU A 34 -16.95 -0.26 -2.64
N VAL A 35 -17.23 -0.28 -3.96
CA VAL A 35 -16.18 -0.23 -5.00
C VAL A 35 -15.35 1.04 -4.88
N TYR A 36 -16.00 2.19 -4.70
CA TYR A 36 -15.34 3.46 -4.53
C TYR A 36 -14.44 3.51 -3.29
N LEU A 37 -14.93 3.05 -2.13
CA LEU A 37 -14.14 3.01 -0.90
C LEU A 37 -12.89 2.14 -1.04
N LEU A 38 -13.01 0.99 -1.71
CA LEU A 38 -11.87 0.10 -1.96
C LEU A 38 -10.88 0.71 -2.96
N GLU A 39 -11.35 1.45 -3.95
CA GLU A 39 -10.47 2.19 -4.85
C GLU A 39 -9.69 3.28 -4.11
N MET A 40 -10.34 4.03 -3.22
CA MET A 40 -9.65 5.03 -2.38
C MET A 40 -8.63 4.38 -1.45
N ALA A 41 -8.95 3.23 -0.84
CA ALA A 41 -8.02 2.50 0.01
C ALA A 41 -6.77 2.00 -0.75
N VAL A 42 -6.94 1.53 -2.00
CA VAL A 42 -5.80 1.15 -2.86
C VAL A 42 -4.92 2.35 -3.17
N LEU A 43 -5.50 3.51 -3.49
CA LEU A 43 -4.74 4.73 -3.78
C LEU A 43 -3.94 5.19 -2.56
N GLU A 44 -4.56 5.23 -1.38
CA GLU A 44 -3.89 5.59 -0.12
C GLU A 44 -2.73 4.62 0.19
N SER A 45 -2.94 3.31 0.02
CA SER A 45 -1.89 2.30 0.24
C SER A 45 -0.66 2.56 -0.64
N ARG A 46 -0.89 2.87 -1.93
CA ARG A 46 0.20 3.19 -2.89
C ARG A 46 0.97 4.44 -2.49
N ASP A 47 0.27 5.47 -2.00
CA ASP A 47 0.92 6.71 -1.58
C ASP A 47 1.76 6.47 -0.32
N GLN A 48 1.32 5.61 0.61
CA GLN A 48 2.13 5.21 1.76
C GLN A 48 3.37 4.39 1.38
N ILE A 49 3.27 3.48 0.42
CA ILE A 49 4.42 2.73 -0.09
C ILE A 49 5.46 3.69 -0.66
N LYS A 50 5.04 4.61 -1.54
CA LYS A 50 5.94 5.62 -2.13
C LYS A 50 6.60 6.49 -1.06
N ALA A 51 5.84 6.95 -0.06
CA ALA A 51 6.40 7.75 1.03
C ALA A 51 7.45 6.97 1.83
N GLN A 52 7.22 5.67 2.07
CA GLN A 52 8.15 4.80 2.77
C GLN A 52 9.43 4.54 1.95
N GLU A 53 9.31 4.34 0.64
CA GLU A 53 10.44 4.20 -0.29
C GLU A 53 11.29 5.48 -0.33
N GLN A 54 10.65 6.65 -0.45
CA GLN A 54 11.33 7.95 -0.43
C GLN A 54 12.08 8.18 0.88
N HIS A 55 11.48 7.82 2.01
CA HIS A 55 12.13 7.90 3.31
C HIS A 55 13.35 6.96 3.43
N LEU A 56 13.29 5.75 2.87
CA LEU A 56 14.45 4.85 2.85
C LEU A 56 15.58 5.40 1.96
N GLN A 57 15.23 5.96 0.79
CA GLN A 57 16.20 6.58 -0.12
C GLN A 57 16.89 7.80 0.50
N SER A 58 16.16 8.64 1.24
CA SER A 58 16.75 9.81 1.91
C SER A 58 17.71 9.40 3.02
N MET A 59 17.40 8.35 3.79
CA MET A 59 18.32 7.80 4.79
C MET A 59 19.58 7.19 4.16
N GLY A 60 19.46 6.45 3.06
CA GLY A 60 20.61 5.84 2.37
C GLY A 60 21.59 6.88 1.80
N ARG A 61 21.11 8.08 1.46
CA ARG A 61 21.96 9.20 0.99
C ARG A 61 22.71 9.93 2.10
N MET A 62 22.29 9.81 3.37
CA MET A 62 22.93 10.49 4.51
C MET A 62 24.08 9.68 5.15
N VAL A 63 24.23 8.41 4.77
CA VAL A 63 25.22 7.47 5.35
C VAL A 63 26.45 7.28 4.43
N ASN A 64 26.46 7.91 3.25
CA ASN A 64 27.58 7.90 2.30
C ASN A 64 28.31 9.24 2.26
#